data_AF-A0A1J5P0Z9-F1
#
_entry.id   AF-A0A1J5P0Z9-F1
#
_cell.length_a   1.000
_cell.length_b   1.000
_cell.length_c   1.000
_cell.angle_alpha   90.00
_cell.angle_beta   90.00
_cell.angle_gamma   90.00
#
_symmetry.space_group_name_H-M   'P 1'
#
loop_
_entity.id
_entity.type
_entity.pdbx_description
1 polymer ?
#
loop_
_entity_poly.entity_id
_entity_poly.type
_entity_poly.pdbx_seq_one_letter_code
_entity_poly.pdbx_strand_id
1 'polypeptide(L)'
;MVLPSRDLIADSVELMVRAHGFDAMVMLASCDKIVPGMLMAAVRLNIPAIIVTGGPMQAGKWRDRNNLNSGDAYEMVGAYYAGKFTSEDLAEFEDCVCPGVGSCSHMATANTMSTAAEALGMSLPGCGTTAAVDAAKLRLAEESGRKIMELLG
;
A
#
# COMPACT_ATOMS: atom_id res chain seq x y z
N MET A 1 -0.46 5.64 -16.41
CA MET A 1 0.99 5.67 -16.73
C MET A 1 1.81 5.57 -15.44
N VAL A 2 1.90 4.39 -14.83
CA VAL A 2 2.65 4.18 -13.56
C VAL A 2 3.40 2.86 -13.48
N LEU A 3 3.30 1.96 -14.47
CA LEU A 3 3.91 0.62 -14.37
C LEU A 3 5.46 0.62 -14.34
N PRO A 4 6.17 1.43 -15.14
CA PRO A 4 7.65 1.43 -15.13
C PRO A 4 8.28 1.79 -13.78
N SER A 5 7.54 2.45 -12.88
CA SER A 5 8.07 2.75 -11.53
C SER A 5 8.34 1.48 -10.72
N ARG A 6 7.66 0.36 -11.03
CA ARG A 6 7.93 -0.94 -10.40
C ARG A 6 9.38 -1.38 -10.63
N ASP A 7 9.82 -1.34 -11.88
CA ASP A 7 11.17 -1.78 -12.27
C ASP A 7 12.21 -0.80 -11.72
N LEU A 8 11.93 0.50 -11.78
CA LEU A 8 12.78 1.52 -11.17
C LEU A 8 12.95 1.35 -9.66
N ILE A 9 11.88 1.02 -8.92
CA ILE A 9 11.94 0.71 -7.49
C ILE A 9 12.82 -0.52 -7.24
N ALA A 10 12.62 -1.59 -8.02
CA ALA A 10 13.41 -2.81 -7.87
C ALA A 10 14.91 -2.54 -8.09
N ASP A 11 15.24 -1.83 -9.17
CA ASP A 11 16.62 -1.47 -9.51
C ASP A 11 17.24 -0.53 -8.46
N SER A 12 16.47 0.42 -7.93
CA SER A 12 16.95 1.35 -6.89
C SER A 12 17.28 0.63 -5.59
N VAL A 13 16.42 -0.29 -5.14
CA VAL A 13 16.65 -1.08 -3.93
C VAL A 13 17.85 -2.01 -4.12
N GLU A 14 17.93 -2.71 -5.26
CA GLU A 14 19.05 -3.58 -5.59
C GLU A 14 20.38 -2.82 -5.57
N LEU A 15 20.44 -1.65 -6.21
CA LEU A 15 21.62 -0.81 -6.24
C LEU A 15 22.06 -0.42 -4.83
N MET A 16 21.15 0.11 -4.01
CA MET A 16 21.48 0.60 -2.68
C MET A 16 21.91 -0.53 -1.73
N VAL A 17 21.22 -1.67 -1.76
CA VAL A 17 21.58 -2.81 -0.91
C VAL A 17 22.97 -3.36 -1.27
N ARG A 18 23.28 -3.51 -2.57
CA ARG A 18 24.60 -3.98 -3.02
C ARG A 18 25.69 -2.96 -2.72
N ALA A 19 25.44 -1.67 -2.92
CA ALA A 19 26.43 -0.62 -2.70
C ALA A 19 26.82 -0.48 -1.22
N HIS A 20 25.86 -0.64 -0.30
CA HIS A 20 26.09 -0.50 1.13
C HIS A 20 26.42 -1.83 1.83
N GLY A 21 26.28 -2.96 1.16
CA GLY A 21 26.58 -4.28 1.73
C GLY A 21 25.66 -4.64 2.89
N PHE A 22 24.36 -4.34 2.79
CA PHE A 22 23.41 -4.73 3.85
C PHE A 22 23.17 -6.24 3.86
N ASP A 23 23.13 -6.83 5.06
CA ASP A 23 22.95 -8.26 5.25
C ASP A 23 21.48 -8.70 5.26
N ALA A 24 20.55 -7.79 5.55
CA ALA A 24 19.11 -8.03 5.56
C ALA A 24 18.31 -6.76 5.28
N MET A 25 17.02 -6.91 4.95
CA MET A 25 16.15 -5.77 4.63
C MET A 25 14.75 -5.84 5.27
N VAL A 26 14.30 -4.70 5.79
CA VAL A 26 12.89 -4.44 6.11
C VAL A 26 12.36 -3.45 5.08
N MET A 27 11.40 -3.87 4.28
CA MET A 27 10.87 -3.09 3.17
C MET A 27 9.51 -2.50 3.53
N LEU A 28 9.40 -1.17 3.55
CA LEU A 28 8.14 -0.47 3.76
C LEU A 28 7.47 -0.22 2.40
N ALA A 29 6.29 -0.79 2.18
CA ALA A 29 5.58 -0.72 0.90
C ALA A 29 4.08 -0.48 1.09
N SER A 30 3.42 0.24 0.20
CA SER A 30 1.95 0.42 0.33
C SER A 30 1.29 0.63 -1.02
N CYS A 31 1.71 1.63 -1.78
CA CYS A 31 1.05 1.96 -3.04
C CYS A 31 1.27 0.86 -4.11
N ASP A 32 0.37 0.85 -5.07
CA ASP A 32 0.16 -0.13 -6.14
C ASP A 32 1.46 -0.80 -6.67
N LYS A 33 2.43 -0.03 -7.13
CA LYS A 33 3.67 -0.56 -7.76
C LYS A 33 4.83 -0.77 -6.79
N ILE A 34 4.71 -0.30 -5.56
CA ILE A 34 5.78 -0.36 -4.55
C ILE A 34 5.93 -1.80 -4.03
N VAL A 35 4.83 -2.44 -3.65
CA VAL A 35 4.86 -3.83 -3.11
C VAL A 35 5.50 -4.81 -4.10
N PRO A 36 5.08 -4.91 -5.38
CA PRO A 36 5.75 -5.79 -6.33
C PRO A 36 7.20 -5.37 -6.65
N GLY A 37 7.51 -4.07 -6.69
CA GLY A 37 8.89 -3.61 -6.90
C GLY A 37 9.84 -4.06 -5.76
N MET A 38 9.38 -3.94 -4.51
CA MET A 38 10.10 -4.43 -3.33
C MET A 38 10.26 -5.96 -3.34
N LEU A 39 9.20 -6.70 -3.68
CA LEU A 39 9.26 -8.16 -3.84
C LEU A 39 10.27 -8.58 -4.92
N MET A 40 10.31 -7.88 -6.06
CA MET A 40 11.29 -8.14 -7.12
C MET A 40 12.72 -7.92 -6.62
N ALA A 41 12.98 -6.82 -5.89
CA ALA A 41 14.29 -6.58 -5.31
C ALA A 41 14.70 -7.67 -4.31
N ALA A 42 13.79 -8.07 -3.42
CA ALA A 42 14.04 -9.13 -2.44
C ALA A 42 14.47 -10.45 -3.11
N VAL A 43 13.76 -10.85 -4.17
CA VAL A 43 14.09 -12.07 -4.94
C VAL A 43 15.44 -11.95 -5.66
N ARG A 44 15.76 -10.79 -6.23
CA ARG A 44 17.04 -10.57 -6.94
C ARG A 44 18.24 -10.55 -6.00
N LEU A 45 18.08 -9.95 -4.82
CA LEU A 45 19.14 -9.83 -3.82
C LEU A 45 19.35 -11.12 -3.04
N ASN A 46 18.27 -11.88 -2.81
CA ASN A 46 18.30 -13.19 -2.14
C ASN A 46 19.04 -13.16 -0.78
N ILE A 47 18.78 -12.12 0.00
CA ILE A 47 19.18 -11.99 1.41
C ILE A 47 17.91 -11.98 2.30
N PRO A 48 18.01 -12.21 3.62
CA PRO A 48 16.87 -12.11 4.52
C PRO A 48 16.08 -10.83 4.30
N ALA A 49 14.77 -10.95 4.07
CA ALA A 49 13.91 -9.84 3.71
C ALA A 49 12.50 -10.00 4.28
N ILE A 50 11.92 -8.90 4.77
CA ILE A 50 10.53 -8.86 5.24
C ILE A 50 9.85 -7.57 4.76
N ILE A 51 8.58 -7.65 4.39
CA ILE A 51 7.75 -6.54 3.93
C ILE A 51 6.81 -6.10 5.06
N VAL A 52 6.77 -4.80 5.31
CA VAL A 52 5.76 -4.15 6.14
C VAL A 52 4.86 -3.33 5.23
N THR A 53 3.61 -3.73 5.10
CA THR A 53 2.65 -3.00 4.26
C THR A 53 2.08 -1.81 5.03
N GLY A 54 2.00 -0.63 4.42
CA GLY A 54 1.46 0.58 5.06
C GLY A 54 -0.02 0.46 5.46
N GLY A 55 -0.77 -0.42 4.79
CA GLY A 55 -2.19 -0.66 5.05
C GLY A 55 -3.15 0.27 4.29
N PRO A 56 -4.42 -0.15 4.13
CA PRO A 56 -5.44 0.65 3.48
C PRO A 56 -5.86 1.86 4.32
N MET A 57 -6.24 2.92 3.61
CA MET A 57 -6.98 4.05 4.15
C MET A 57 -8.39 3.62 4.57
N GLN A 58 -8.97 4.33 5.55
CA GLN A 58 -10.38 4.17 5.89
C GLN A 58 -11.28 4.53 4.70
N ALA A 59 -12.46 3.90 4.61
CA ALA A 59 -13.40 4.22 3.56
C ALA A 59 -14.04 5.59 3.79
N GLY A 60 -14.23 6.35 2.72
CA GLY A 60 -14.87 7.66 2.73
C GLY A 60 -16.37 7.59 3.00
N LYS A 61 -16.95 8.72 3.38
CA LYS A 61 -18.39 8.86 3.67
C LYS A 61 -18.87 10.22 3.19
N TRP A 62 -19.95 10.25 2.41
CA TRP A 62 -20.55 11.48 1.90
C TRP A 62 -22.08 11.33 1.90
N ARG A 63 -22.79 12.17 2.66
CA ARG A 63 -24.25 12.11 2.85
C ARG A 63 -24.71 10.72 3.31
N ASP A 64 -25.61 10.08 2.57
CA ASP A 64 -26.11 8.73 2.81
C ASP A 64 -25.19 7.63 2.26
N ARG A 65 -24.16 8.00 1.49
CA ARG A 65 -23.19 7.07 0.91
C ARG A 65 -22.07 6.79 1.89
N ASN A 66 -21.99 5.52 2.29
CA ASN A 66 -20.90 4.99 3.09
C ASN A 66 -20.00 4.09 2.23
N ASN A 67 -18.80 3.80 2.73
CA ASN A 67 -17.83 2.91 2.09
C ASN A 67 -17.30 3.42 0.74
N LEU A 68 -17.17 4.74 0.61
CA LEU A 68 -16.59 5.34 -0.59
C LEU A 68 -15.10 5.03 -0.69
N ASN A 69 -14.62 4.97 -1.92
CA ASN A 69 -13.25 4.68 -2.28
C ASN A 69 -12.83 5.50 -3.50
N SER A 70 -11.53 5.54 -3.78
CA SER A 70 -10.99 6.37 -4.87
C SER A 70 -11.53 6.04 -6.26
N GLY A 71 -12.10 4.84 -6.46
CA GLY A 71 -12.82 4.47 -7.69
C GLY A 71 -14.14 5.24 -7.87
N ASP A 72 -14.85 5.53 -6.78
CA ASP A 72 -16.13 6.26 -6.82
C ASP A 72 -15.96 7.71 -7.32
N ALA A 73 -14.75 8.27 -7.22
CA ALA A 73 -14.44 9.59 -7.77
C ALA A 73 -14.63 9.62 -9.31
N TYR A 74 -14.30 8.55 -10.01
CA TYR A 74 -14.53 8.48 -11.46
C TYR A 74 -16.02 8.48 -11.80
N GLU A 75 -16.82 7.76 -11.01
CA GLU A 75 -18.27 7.72 -11.17
C GLU A 75 -18.90 9.09 -10.85
N MET A 76 -18.43 9.76 -9.79
CA MET A 76 -18.90 11.09 -9.41
C MET A 76 -18.62 12.13 -10.49
N VAL A 77 -17.41 12.13 -11.06
CA VAL A 77 -17.06 13.01 -12.20
C VAL A 77 -17.95 12.72 -13.42
N GLY A 78 -18.19 11.44 -13.73
CA GLY A 78 -19.10 11.06 -14.81
C GLY A 78 -20.53 11.54 -14.57
N ALA A 79 -21.03 11.43 -13.34
CA ALA A 79 -22.37 11.88 -12.95
C ALA A 79 -22.51 13.41 -12.98
N TYR A 80 -21.45 14.15 -12.63
CA TYR A 80 -21.38 15.61 -12.79
C TYR A 80 -21.52 16.02 -14.27
N TYR A 81 -20.74 15.43 -15.17
CA TYR A 81 -20.84 15.72 -16.61
C TYR A 81 -22.20 15.31 -17.22
N ALA A 82 -22.89 14.35 -16.61
CA ALA A 82 -24.25 13.97 -16.98
C ALA A 82 -25.34 14.90 -16.40
N GLY A 83 -24.97 15.97 -15.70
CA GLY A 83 -25.90 16.94 -15.10
C GLY A 83 -26.66 16.42 -13.87
N LYS A 84 -26.18 15.34 -13.23
CA LYS A 84 -26.83 14.75 -12.05
C LYS A 84 -26.39 15.38 -10.73
N PHE A 85 -25.25 16.07 -10.73
CA PHE A 85 -24.67 16.73 -9.57
C PHE A 85 -24.14 18.11 -9.94
N THR A 86 -24.12 19.01 -8.97
CA THR A 86 -23.57 20.36 -9.08
C THR A 86 -22.04 20.36 -8.87
N SER A 87 -21.39 21.49 -9.15
CA SER A 87 -19.98 21.68 -8.82
C SER A 87 -19.74 21.65 -7.31
N GLU A 88 -20.69 22.13 -6.52
CA GLU A 88 -20.64 22.14 -5.07
C GLU A 88 -20.75 20.72 -4.51
N ASP A 89 -21.62 19.87 -5.10
CA ASP A 89 -21.70 18.45 -4.75
C ASP A 89 -20.37 17.73 -5.03
N LEU A 90 -19.71 18.06 -6.14
CA LEU A 90 -18.43 17.45 -6.52
C LEU A 90 -17.31 17.84 -5.53
N ALA A 91 -17.26 19.12 -5.13
CA ALA A 91 -16.29 19.60 -4.14
C ALA A 91 -16.52 18.94 -2.76
N GLU A 92 -17.77 18.85 -2.30
CA GLU A 92 -18.10 18.17 -1.03
C GLU A 92 -17.70 16.68 -1.08
N PHE A 93 -17.91 16.02 -2.22
CA PHE A 93 -17.51 14.62 -2.42
C PHE A 93 -15.98 14.43 -2.41
N GLU A 94 -15.23 15.33 -3.05
CA GLU A 94 -13.77 15.30 -3.11
C GLU A 94 -13.16 15.31 -1.70
N ASP A 95 -13.66 16.17 -0.81
CA ASP A 95 -13.21 16.27 0.58
C ASP A 95 -13.51 15.00 1.41
N CYS A 96 -14.43 14.15 0.94
CA CYS A 96 -14.96 13.02 1.68
C CYS A 96 -14.43 11.65 1.21
N VAL A 97 -14.04 11.51 -0.06
CA VAL A 97 -13.71 10.21 -0.67
C VAL A 97 -12.39 9.62 -0.18
N CYS A 98 -11.43 10.47 0.22
CA CYS A 98 -10.11 10.07 0.70
C CYS A 98 -9.84 10.63 2.12
N PRO A 99 -10.39 10.02 3.18
CA PRO A 99 -10.45 10.63 4.51
C PRO A 99 -9.12 10.63 5.29
N GLY A 100 -8.04 10.04 4.78
CA GLY A 100 -6.78 9.99 5.51
C GLY A 100 -5.63 9.28 4.80
N VAL A 101 -4.66 8.83 5.60
CA VAL A 101 -3.47 8.13 5.09
C VAL A 101 -3.77 6.67 4.74
N GLY A 102 -3.02 6.12 3.80
CA GLY A 102 -3.04 4.70 3.43
C GLY A 102 -3.18 4.47 1.92
N SER A 103 -3.15 3.21 1.49
CA SER A 103 -3.50 2.82 0.12
C SER A 103 -5.00 2.97 -0.13
N CYS A 104 -5.44 2.85 -1.39
CA CYS A 104 -6.85 2.83 -1.74
C CYS A 104 -7.63 1.86 -0.83
N SER A 105 -8.82 2.25 -0.37
CA SER A 105 -9.61 1.49 0.61
C SER A 105 -10.24 0.21 0.05
N HIS A 106 -10.36 0.07 -1.27
CA HIS A 106 -10.96 -1.09 -1.93
C HIS A 106 -9.93 -2.15 -2.37
N MET A 107 -10.37 -3.35 -2.76
CA MET A 107 -9.51 -4.42 -3.27
C MET A 107 -9.01 -4.14 -4.69
N ALA A 108 -8.09 -3.18 -4.80
CA ALA A 108 -7.26 -2.91 -5.98
C ALA A 108 -5.85 -3.48 -5.79
N THR A 109 -4.97 -3.21 -6.75
CA THR A 109 -3.62 -3.76 -6.79
C THR A 109 -2.82 -3.56 -5.50
N ALA A 110 -2.89 -2.40 -4.84
CA ALA A 110 -2.18 -2.16 -3.58
C ALA A 110 -2.56 -3.18 -2.48
N ASN A 111 -3.86 -3.40 -2.27
CA ASN A 111 -4.35 -4.32 -1.25
C ASN A 111 -4.22 -5.77 -1.70
N THR A 112 -4.45 -6.08 -2.98
CA THR A 112 -4.19 -7.41 -3.55
C THR A 112 -2.73 -7.82 -3.36
N MET A 113 -1.79 -6.93 -3.67
CA MET A 113 -0.36 -7.21 -3.51
C MET A 113 0.05 -7.27 -2.03
N SER A 114 -0.59 -6.49 -1.16
CA SER A 114 -0.38 -6.58 0.30
C SER A 114 -0.83 -7.94 0.84
N THR A 115 -2.01 -8.43 0.43
CA THR A 115 -2.49 -9.77 0.79
C THR A 115 -1.66 -10.88 0.16
N ALA A 116 -1.14 -10.67 -1.06
CA ALA A 116 -0.26 -11.62 -1.73
C ALA A 116 1.11 -11.72 -1.02
N ALA A 117 1.68 -10.60 -0.58
CA ALA A 117 2.92 -10.60 0.19
C ALA A 117 2.77 -11.40 1.49
N GLU A 118 1.64 -11.25 2.19
CA GLU A 118 1.34 -12.03 3.39
C GLU A 118 1.16 -13.51 3.07
N ALA A 119 0.40 -13.85 2.03
CA ALA A 119 0.18 -15.23 1.60
C ALA A 119 1.48 -15.93 1.15
N LEU A 120 2.43 -15.18 0.58
CA LEU A 120 3.76 -15.67 0.20
C LEU A 120 4.71 -15.83 1.40
N GLY A 121 4.29 -15.43 2.61
CA GLY A 121 5.14 -15.45 3.80
C GLY A 121 6.18 -14.33 3.85
N MET A 122 6.04 -13.31 3.00
CA MET A 122 6.96 -12.16 2.93
C MET A 122 6.63 -11.06 3.93
N SER A 123 5.45 -11.09 4.57
CA SER A 123 5.07 -10.20 5.66
C SER A 123 4.49 -10.98 6.82
N LEU A 124 4.51 -10.39 8.02
CA LEU A 124 3.87 -11.00 9.20
C LEU A 124 2.35 -11.17 9.00
N PRO A 125 1.74 -12.21 9.61
CA PRO A 125 0.29 -12.39 9.58
C PRO A 125 -0.47 -11.15 10.08
N GLY A 126 -1.55 -10.78 9.38
CA GLY A 126 -2.33 -9.58 9.63
C GLY A 126 -1.71 -8.29 9.09
N CYS A 127 -0.46 -8.30 8.60
CA CYS A 127 0.18 -7.11 8.07
C CYS A 127 -0.53 -6.57 6.83
N GLY A 128 -0.89 -7.44 5.89
CA GLY A 128 -1.51 -7.09 4.61
C GLY A 128 -2.94 -6.54 4.72
N THR A 129 -3.62 -6.76 5.85
CA THR A 129 -5.04 -6.39 6.05
C THR A 129 -5.26 -5.31 7.10
N THR A 130 -4.29 -5.08 8.00
CA THR A 130 -4.37 -4.03 9.03
C THR A 130 -4.38 -2.64 8.39
N ALA A 131 -5.36 -1.80 8.75
CA ALA A 131 -5.50 -0.44 8.25
C ALA A 131 -4.31 0.47 8.63
N ALA A 132 -4.05 1.51 7.84
CA ALA A 132 -2.90 2.39 8.03
C ALA A 132 -2.90 3.14 9.37
N VAL A 133 -4.09 3.48 9.88
CA VAL A 133 -4.28 4.23 11.12
C VAL A 133 -4.42 3.34 12.36
N ASP A 134 -4.41 2.01 12.20
CA ASP A 134 -4.53 1.09 13.32
C ASP A 134 -3.20 1.02 14.11
N ALA A 135 -3.27 1.10 15.44
CA ALA A 135 -2.11 0.95 16.32
C ALA A 135 -1.38 -0.39 16.13
N ALA A 136 -2.06 -1.44 15.65
CA ALA A 136 -1.45 -2.71 15.28
C ALA A 136 -0.40 -2.55 14.18
N LYS A 137 -0.52 -1.54 13.31
CA LYS A 137 0.44 -1.31 12.22
C LYS A 137 1.84 -0.99 12.72
N LEU A 138 1.94 -0.16 13.76
CA LEU A 138 3.22 0.16 14.40
C LEU A 138 3.81 -1.06 15.12
N ARG A 139 2.97 -1.85 15.80
CA ARG A 139 3.42 -3.10 16.44
C ARG A 139 3.96 -4.10 15.42
N LEU A 140 3.25 -4.30 14.31
CA LEU A 140 3.69 -5.17 13.22
C LEU A 140 5.00 -4.70 12.58
N ALA A 141 5.22 -3.39 12.47
CA ALA A 141 6.49 -2.84 11.97
C ALA A 141 7.65 -3.15 12.93
N GLU A 142 7.45 -2.95 14.24
CA GLU A 142 8.43 -3.28 15.27
C GLU A 142 8.73 -4.78 15.34
N GLU A 143 7.69 -5.61 15.30
CA GLU A 143 7.81 -7.07 15.25
C GLU A 143 8.54 -7.55 13.99
N SER A 144 8.32 -6.90 12.85
CA SER A 144 9.04 -7.21 11.61
C SER A 144 10.54 -6.90 11.74
N GLY A 145 10.89 -5.81 12.44
CA GLY A 145 12.26 -5.49 12.79
C GLY A 145 12.92 -6.51 13.73
N ARG A 146 12.17 -7.11 14.66
CA ARG A 146 12.68 -8.24 15.47
C ARG A 146 12.82 -9.51 14.63
N LYS A 147 11.81 -9.84 13.84
CA LYS A 147 11.77 -11.04 13.03
C LYS A 147 12.89 -11.07 11.99
N ILE A 148 13.24 -9.94 11.37
CA ILE A 148 14.34 -9.93 10.39
C ILE A 148 15.69 -10.28 11.03
N MET A 149 15.92 -9.87 12.28
CA MET A 149 17.13 -10.24 13.02
C MET A 149 17.16 -11.73 13.35
N GLU A 150 16.01 -12.33 13.70
CA GLU A 150 15.90 -13.79 13.88
C GLU A 150 16.19 -14.56 12.58
N LEU A 151 15.81 -14.01 11.42
CA LEU A 151 16.05 -14.63 10.12
C LEU A 151 17.50 -14.50 9.64
N LEU A 152 18.21 -13.45 10.08
CA LEU A 152 19.61 -13.22 9.73
C LEU A 152 20.55 -14.22 10.41
N GLY A 153 20.26 -14.59 11.67
CA GLY A 153 21.06 -15.53 12.47
C GLY A 153 21.70 -14.89 13.68
#